data_AF-A0A3D8VMK5-F1
#
_entry.id   AF-A0A3D8VMK5-F1
#
_cell.length_a   1.000
_cell.length_b   1.000
_cell.length_c   1.000
_cell.angle_alpha   90.00
_cell.angle_beta   90.00
_cell.angle_gamma   90.00
#
_symmetry.space_group_name_H-M   'P 1'
#
loop_
_entity.id
_entity.type
_entity.pdbx_description
1 polymer ?
#
loop_
_entity_poly.entity_id
_entity_poly.type
_entity_poly.pdbx_seq_one_letter_code
_entity_poly.pdbx_strand_id
1 'polypeptide(L)'
;MEIIKNYLKLLFFLGILLLSVGCTSSEDVGSNVEESESEQNIRTVLQNTFTGPSKEQEKLLNGPDGQLQTYAEELGEYHMEHFKPYLSDRFFESYIVNSNMALSFLRLAHPDYEVKVDEIEIEEKENYYTFTVDLSYTHNKSNKTNTMNVKGNVQTNEDDKLTSIQYSSDFEDIRTALE
;
A
#
# COMPACT_ATOMS: atom_id res chain seq x y z
N MET A 1 -10.98 -52.84 50.97
CA MET A 1 -12.17 -52.42 50.19
C MET A 1 -12.66 -51.05 50.69
N GLU A 2 -11.77 -50.05 50.72
CA GLU A 2 -12.10 -48.68 51.20
C GLU A 2 -11.42 -47.57 50.40
N ILE A 3 -10.61 -47.89 49.39
CA ILE A 3 -9.92 -46.88 48.56
C ILE A 3 -10.79 -46.51 47.34
N ILE A 4 -11.70 -47.38 46.89
CA ILE A 4 -12.50 -47.18 45.68
C ILE A 4 -13.72 -46.26 45.91
N LYS A 5 -14.14 -46.04 47.18
CA LYS A 5 -15.34 -45.26 47.49
C LYS A 5 -15.18 -43.74 47.40
N ASN A 6 -13.94 -43.23 47.35
CA ASN A 6 -13.69 -41.77 47.32
C ASN A 6 -13.34 -41.21 45.93
N TYR A 7 -12.98 -42.05 44.96
CA TYR A 7 -12.74 -41.61 43.57
C TYR A 7 -13.99 -41.70 42.69
N LEU A 8 -14.97 -42.52 43.08
CA LEU A 8 -16.25 -42.63 42.37
C LEU A 8 -17.17 -41.41 42.57
N LYS A 9 -16.97 -40.63 43.66
CA LYS A 9 -17.66 -39.35 43.89
C LYS A 9 -16.97 -38.15 43.24
N LEU A 10 -15.69 -38.26 42.86
CA LEU A 10 -14.95 -37.19 42.19
C LEU A 10 -15.17 -37.20 40.66
N LEU A 11 -15.64 -38.32 40.10
CA LEU A 11 -15.87 -38.50 38.66
C LEU A 11 -17.30 -38.15 38.18
N PHE A 12 -18.21 -37.77 39.10
CA PHE A 12 -19.60 -37.40 38.76
C PHE A 12 -19.85 -35.88 38.75
N PHE A 13 -18.82 -35.04 38.97
CA PHE A 13 -18.93 -33.57 38.96
C PHE A 13 -18.19 -32.89 37.80
N LEU A 14 -17.65 -33.65 36.84
CA LEU A 14 -16.98 -33.11 35.65
C LEU A 14 -17.73 -33.48 34.37
N GLY A 15 -19.04 -33.32 34.41
CA GLY A 15 -19.94 -33.62 33.30
C GLY A 15 -21.24 -32.87 33.45
N ILE A 16 -21.19 -31.56 33.20
CA ILE A 16 -22.24 -30.65 32.70
C ILE A 16 -21.55 -29.28 32.64
N LEU A 17 -20.92 -28.97 31.51
CA LEU A 17 -20.61 -27.61 31.04
C LEU A 17 -20.24 -27.71 29.55
N LEU A 18 -21.08 -28.43 28.81
CA LEU A 18 -21.28 -28.22 27.39
C LEU A 18 -22.69 -27.68 27.25
N LEU A 19 -22.86 -26.72 26.33
CA LEU A 19 -24.11 -26.05 25.91
C LEU A 19 -24.42 -24.74 26.65
N SER A 20 -23.77 -23.65 26.21
CA SER A 20 -24.44 -22.48 25.60
C SER A 20 -23.53 -21.25 25.62
N VAL A 21 -22.73 -21.05 24.58
CA VAL A 21 -22.44 -19.69 24.11
C VAL A 21 -22.96 -19.68 22.68
N GLY A 22 -24.05 -18.94 22.49
CA GLY A 22 -24.82 -18.96 21.27
C GLY A 22 -24.00 -18.48 20.08
N CYS A 23 -24.27 -19.09 18.93
CA CYS A 23 -24.22 -18.41 17.66
C CYS A 23 -25.07 -17.14 17.78
N THR A 24 -24.44 -16.03 18.16
CA THR A 24 -24.96 -14.73 17.77
C THR A 24 -24.50 -14.55 16.34
N SER A 25 -25.45 -14.60 15.42
CA SER A 25 -25.29 -14.12 14.07
C SER A 25 -25.03 -12.62 14.15
N SER A 26 -23.78 -12.23 14.28
CA SER A 26 -23.31 -10.99 13.67
C SER A 26 -22.85 -11.39 12.28
N GLU A 27 -23.71 -11.11 11.30
CA GLU A 27 -23.30 -10.87 9.93
C GLU A 27 -22.23 -9.78 9.97
N ASP A 28 -20.98 -10.21 10.11
CA ASP A 28 -19.86 -9.43 9.65
C ASP A 28 -19.12 -10.36 8.70
N VAL A 29 -19.64 -10.39 7.46
CA VAL A 29 -18.94 -10.93 6.30
C VAL A 29 -17.85 -9.91 5.94
N GLY A 30 -16.98 -9.62 6.89
CA GLY A 30 -15.63 -9.16 6.62
C GLY A 30 -14.89 -10.41 6.18
N SER A 31 -15.03 -10.74 4.90
CA SER A 31 -14.27 -11.81 4.32
C SER A 31 -12.79 -11.51 4.55
N ASN A 32 -12.11 -12.29 5.39
CA ASN A 32 -10.66 -12.45 5.30
C ASN A 32 -10.39 -13.15 3.96
N VAL A 33 -10.60 -12.42 2.85
CA VAL A 33 -10.03 -12.75 1.56
C VAL A 33 -8.56 -12.41 1.74
N GLU A 34 -7.74 -13.45 1.69
CA GLU A 34 -6.29 -13.29 1.61
C GLU A 34 -6.01 -12.46 0.35
N GLU A 35 -5.37 -11.30 0.53
CA GLU A 35 -5.04 -10.37 -0.55
C GLU A 35 -4.20 -11.09 -1.60
N SER A 36 -4.61 -11.00 -2.87
CA SER A 36 -3.90 -11.64 -3.98
C SER A 36 -2.49 -11.04 -4.17
N GLU A 37 -1.58 -11.78 -4.80
CA GLU A 37 -0.24 -11.26 -5.11
C GLU A 37 -0.32 -10.01 -6.00
N SER A 38 -1.25 -9.99 -6.96
CA SER A 38 -1.57 -8.81 -7.76
C SER A 38 -1.94 -7.60 -6.87
N GLU A 39 -2.84 -7.75 -5.90
CA GLU A 39 -3.25 -6.67 -4.99
C GLU A 39 -2.10 -6.20 -4.09
N GLN A 40 -1.27 -7.12 -3.57
CA GLN A 40 -0.09 -6.79 -2.77
C GLN A 40 0.95 -5.98 -3.59
N ASN A 41 1.17 -6.37 -4.85
CA ASN A 41 2.06 -5.66 -5.76
C ASN A 41 1.53 -4.26 -6.09
N ILE A 42 0.21 -4.13 -6.31
CA ILE A 42 -0.45 -2.83 -6.52
C ILE A 42 -0.27 -1.93 -5.30
N ARG A 43 -0.59 -2.45 -4.11
CA ARG A 43 -0.46 -1.73 -2.84
C ARG A 43 0.96 -1.23 -2.62
N THR A 44 1.96 -2.07 -2.87
CA THR A 44 3.36 -1.73 -2.69
C THR A 44 3.81 -0.62 -3.64
N VAL A 45 3.42 -0.69 -4.92
CA VAL A 45 3.73 0.37 -5.90
C VAL A 45 3.08 1.69 -5.50
N LEU A 46 1.80 1.68 -5.11
CA LEU A 46 1.09 2.89 -4.66
C LEU A 46 1.73 3.48 -3.39
N GLN A 47 2.12 2.66 -2.42
CA GLN A 47 2.84 3.10 -1.23
C GLN A 47 4.16 3.80 -1.58
N ASN A 48 4.96 3.20 -2.47
CA ASN A 48 6.25 3.75 -2.90
C ASN A 48 6.10 5.04 -3.73
N THR A 49 5.00 5.18 -4.48
CA THR A 49 4.72 6.40 -5.26
C THR A 49 4.27 7.58 -4.40
N PHE A 50 3.45 7.33 -3.37
CA PHE A 50 2.76 8.40 -2.64
C PHE A 50 3.30 8.69 -1.24
N THR A 51 4.14 7.84 -0.67
CA THR A 51 4.73 8.07 0.66
C THR A 51 6.11 8.71 0.54
N GLY A 52 6.32 9.82 1.24
CA GLY A 52 7.62 10.46 1.31
C GLY A 52 7.60 11.98 1.47
N PRO A 53 8.77 12.64 1.35
CA PRO A 53 10.05 12.03 1.03
C PRO A 53 10.74 11.37 2.23
N SER A 54 11.25 10.14 2.04
CA SER A 54 12.30 9.53 2.86
C SER A 54 13.63 10.25 2.63
N LYS A 55 14.66 9.99 3.45
CA LYS A 55 16.00 10.59 3.25
C LYS A 55 16.61 10.29 1.88
N GLU A 56 16.38 9.08 1.37
CA GLU A 56 16.85 8.68 0.05
C GLU A 56 16.07 9.41 -1.06
N GLN A 57 14.73 9.43 -0.94
CA GLN A 57 13.89 10.18 -1.87
C GLN A 57 14.23 11.68 -1.86
N GLU A 58 14.48 12.28 -0.70
CA GLU A 58 14.86 13.69 -0.56
C GLU A 58 16.15 14.00 -1.34
N LYS A 59 17.16 13.11 -1.24
CA LYS A 59 18.39 13.22 -2.02
C LYS A 59 18.12 13.19 -3.53
N LEU A 60 17.29 12.25 -3.99
CA LEU A 60 16.91 12.13 -5.41
C LEU A 60 16.06 13.32 -5.90
N LEU A 61 15.21 13.87 -5.05
CA LEU A 61 14.34 15.01 -5.38
C LEU A 61 15.12 16.32 -5.45
N ASN A 62 16.13 16.52 -4.59
CA ASN A 62 17.04 17.66 -4.64
C ASN A 62 17.94 17.66 -5.89
N GLY A 63 18.07 16.52 -6.57
CA GLY A 63 18.81 16.39 -7.81
C GLY A 63 20.33 16.26 -7.61
N PRO A 64 21.12 16.31 -8.69
CA PRO A 64 22.55 16.06 -8.63
C PRO A 64 23.32 17.22 -7.98
N ASP A 65 24.10 16.93 -6.93
CA ASP A 65 25.06 17.87 -6.33
C ASP A 65 26.39 17.88 -7.13
N GLY A 66 26.31 18.25 -8.41
CA GLY A 66 27.45 18.27 -9.33
C GLY A 66 27.99 16.89 -9.77
N GLN A 67 27.48 15.79 -9.21
CA GLN A 67 27.86 14.41 -9.52
C GLN A 67 26.76 13.68 -10.29
N LEU A 68 26.59 14.04 -11.57
CA LEU A 68 25.50 13.51 -12.40
C LEU A 68 25.53 11.98 -12.54
N GLN A 69 26.71 11.39 -12.68
CA GLN A 69 26.86 9.93 -12.82
C GLN A 69 26.37 9.21 -11.56
N THR A 70 26.86 9.64 -10.39
CA THR A 70 26.43 9.09 -9.08
C THR A 70 24.92 9.24 -8.89
N TYR A 71 24.36 10.41 -9.23
CA TYR A 71 22.91 10.63 -9.17
C TYR A 71 22.13 9.67 -10.07
N ALA A 72 22.61 9.43 -11.29
CA ALA A 72 21.96 8.50 -12.22
C ALA A 72 22.01 7.05 -11.73
N GLU A 73 23.13 6.64 -11.13
CA GLU A 73 23.29 5.31 -10.51
C GLU A 73 22.33 5.14 -9.34
N GLU A 74 22.29 6.10 -8.41
CA GLU A 74 21.40 6.06 -7.24
C GLU A 74 19.92 6.07 -7.62
N LEU A 75 19.54 6.87 -8.63
CA LEU A 75 18.17 6.87 -9.15
C LEU A 75 17.82 5.51 -9.78
N GLY A 76 18.77 4.91 -10.50
CA GLY A 76 18.61 3.59 -11.10
C GLY A 76 18.45 2.49 -10.05
N GLU A 77 19.29 2.50 -9.01
CA GLU A 77 19.21 1.57 -7.88
C GLU A 77 17.88 1.69 -7.16
N TYR A 78 17.45 2.92 -6.85
CA TYR A 78 16.15 3.18 -6.23
C TYR A 78 14.99 2.59 -7.05
N HIS A 79 14.98 2.81 -8.37
CA HIS A 79 13.97 2.22 -9.25
C HIS A 79 14.01 0.69 -9.25
N MET A 80 15.19 0.10 -9.29
CA MET A 80 15.37 -1.35 -9.29
C MET A 80 14.94 -2.00 -7.97
N GLU A 81 15.16 -1.34 -6.84
CA GLU A 81 14.80 -1.84 -5.52
C GLU A 81 13.30 -1.69 -5.25
N HIS A 82 12.73 -0.50 -5.48
CA HIS A 82 11.38 -0.17 -5.02
C HIS A 82 10.27 -0.46 -6.03
N PHE A 83 10.59 -0.60 -7.32
CA PHE A 83 9.56 -0.69 -8.36
C PHE A 83 9.71 -1.92 -9.24
N LYS A 84 10.93 -2.26 -9.67
CA LYS A 84 11.18 -3.35 -10.62
C LYS A 84 10.53 -4.71 -10.24
N PRO A 85 10.53 -5.16 -8.97
CA PRO A 85 9.96 -6.46 -8.62
C PRO A 85 8.47 -6.60 -8.97
N TYR A 86 7.74 -5.49 -8.88
CA TYR A 86 6.28 -5.43 -8.95
C TYR A 86 5.75 -5.08 -10.35
N LEU A 87 6.65 -4.73 -11.28
CA LEU A 87 6.30 -4.23 -12.60
C LEU A 87 6.81 -5.18 -13.68
N SER A 88 6.01 -5.38 -14.73
CA SER A 88 6.48 -6.05 -15.94
C SER A 88 7.65 -5.29 -16.55
N ASP A 89 8.57 -5.98 -17.23
CA ASP A 89 9.79 -5.36 -17.78
C ASP A 89 9.48 -4.18 -18.69
N ARG A 90 8.49 -4.36 -19.58
CA ARG A 90 8.03 -3.33 -20.50
C ARG A 90 7.43 -2.14 -19.76
N PHE A 91 6.63 -2.40 -18.73
CA PHE A 91 5.98 -1.33 -18.00
C PHE A 91 6.99 -0.55 -17.15
N PHE A 92 7.90 -1.23 -16.44
CA PHE A 92 9.02 -0.60 -15.73
C PHE A 92 9.82 0.34 -16.63
N GLU A 93 10.22 -0.14 -17.81
CA GLU A 93 10.97 0.68 -18.77
C GLU A 93 10.19 1.93 -19.20
N SER A 94 8.91 1.77 -19.58
CA SER A 94 8.10 2.90 -20.05
C SER A 94 7.69 3.90 -18.96
N TYR A 95 7.31 3.40 -17.78
CA TYR A 95 6.69 4.17 -16.69
C TYR A 95 7.71 4.70 -15.69
N ILE A 96 8.75 3.93 -15.40
CA ILE A 96 9.75 4.30 -14.40
C ILE A 96 10.96 4.93 -15.09
N VAL A 97 11.59 4.22 -16.02
CA VAL A 97 12.86 4.68 -16.63
C VAL A 97 12.65 5.86 -17.58
N ASN A 98 11.70 5.76 -18.52
CA ASN A 98 11.55 6.75 -19.58
C ASN A 98 10.74 7.99 -19.18
N SER A 99 9.86 7.89 -18.18
CA SER A 99 9.00 9.00 -17.74
C SER A 99 9.24 9.47 -16.32
N ASN A 100 10.06 8.74 -15.53
CA ASN A 100 10.35 9.06 -14.13
C ASN A 100 9.09 9.22 -13.26
N MET A 101 8.01 8.50 -13.58
CA MET A 101 6.72 8.67 -12.90
C MET A 101 6.75 8.23 -11.43
N ALA A 102 7.70 7.38 -11.05
CA ALA A 102 7.90 6.92 -9.68
C ALA A 102 7.96 8.06 -8.66
N LEU A 103 8.67 9.14 -9.00
CA LEU A 103 8.93 10.27 -8.10
C LEU A 103 8.16 11.53 -8.47
N SER A 104 7.32 11.50 -9.51
CA SER A 104 6.61 12.68 -10.01
C SER A 104 5.70 13.32 -8.96
N PHE A 105 4.98 12.51 -8.20
CA PHE A 105 4.10 13.02 -7.14
C PHE A 105 4.89 13.66 -6.00
N LEU A 106 5.92 12.97 -5.48
CA LEU A 106 6.76 13.52 -4.41
C LEU A 106 7.53 14.76 -4.86
N ARG A 107 7.83 14.90 -6.16
CA ARG A 107 8.43 16.12 -6.72
C ARG A 107 7.50 17.32 -6.67
N LEU A 108 6.19 17.13 -6.75
CA LEU A 108 5.21 18.21 -6.57
C LEU A 108 5.09 18.62 -5.10
N ALA A 109 5.20 17.66 -4.18
CA ALA A 109 5.11 17.91 -2.74
C ALA A 109 6.39 18.52 -2.14
N HIS A 110 7.56 18.13 -2.65
CA HIS A 110 8.86 18.57 -2.15
C HIS A 110 9.16 20.04 -2.55
N PRO A 111 9.69 20.87 -1.64
CA PRO A 111 10.17 20.57 -0.29
C PRO A 111 9.18 20.94 0.82
N ASP A 112 7.98 21.39 0.46
CA ASP A 112 7.09 22.05 1.41
C ASP A 112 6.16 21.08 2.14
N TYR A 113 5.98 19.86 1.63
CA TYR A 113 5.09 18.86 2.21
C TYR A 113 5.76 17.49 2.42
N GLU A 114 5.33 16.82 3.49
CA GLU A 114 5.49 15.38 3.70
C GLU A 114 4.14 14.70 3.43
N VAL A 115 4.14 13.60 2.68
CA VAL A 115 2.95 12.86 2.29
C VAL A 115 2.99 11.44 2.86
N LYS A 116 1.85 11.01 3.38
CA LYS A 116 1.62 9.69 3.96
C LYS A 116 0.40 9.05 3.31
N VAL A 117 0.54 7.78 2.96
CA VAL A 117 -0.60 6.92 2.65
C VAL A 117 -1.27 6.50 3.96
N ASP A 118 -2.54 6.83 4.09
CA ASP A 118 -3.37 6.45 5.24
C ASP A 118 -4.12 5.14 4.98
N GLU A 119 -4.71 5.00 3.79
CA GLU A 119 -5.46 3.81 3.38
C GLU A 119 -5.33 3.57 1.88
N ILE A 120 -5.40 2.31 1.47
CA ILE A 120 -5.49 1.91 0.06
C ILE A 120 -6.62 0.88 -0.05
N GLU A 121 -7.66 1.26 -0.77
CA GLU A 121 -8.75 0.38 -1.19
C GLU A 121 -8.45 -0.13 -2.60
N ILE A 122 -8.57 -1.45 -2.81
CA ILE A 122 -8.41 -2.09 -4.11
C ILE A 122 -9.64 -2.95 -4.36
N GLU A 123 -10.22 -2.84 -5.55
CA GLU A 123 -11.32 -3.70 -5.97
C GLU A 123 -10.99 -4.36 -7.31
N GLU A 124 -11.05 -5.69 -7.34
CA GLU A 124 -10.95 -6.45 -8.58
C GLU A 124 -12.21 -6.22 -9.45
N LYS A 125 -11.98 -5.99 -10.74
CA LYS A 125 -12.98 -5.99 -11.82
C LYS A 125 -12.62 -7.09 -12.81
N GLU A 126 -13.50 -7.36 -13.76
CA GLU A 126 -13.38 -8.50 -14.69
C GLU A 126 -12.01 -8.64 -15.39
N ASN A 127 -11.31 -7.54 -15.68
CA ASN A 127 -10.01 -7.57 -16.37
C ASN A 127 -8.98 -6.55 -15.84
N TYR A 128 -9.25 -5.90 -14.71
CA TYR A 128 -8.42 -4.84 -14.15
C TYR A 128 -8.79 -4.59 -12.69
N TYR A 129 -7.97 -3.83 -11.97
CA TYR A 129 -8.24 -3.40 -10.61
C TYR A 129 -8.57 -1.90 -10.60
N THR A 130 -9.53 -1.49 -9.79
CA THR A 130 -9.71 -0.09 -9.41
C THR A 130 -9.07 0.14 -8.06
N PHE A 131 -8.50 1.33 -7.83
CA PHE A 131 -7.98 1.70 -6.51
C PHE A 131 -8.43 3.10 -6.08
N THR A 132 -8.51 3.29 -4.76
CA THR A 132 -8.55 4.58 -4.09
C THR A 132 -7.43 4.62 -3.07
N VAL A 133 -6.57 5.65 -3.13
CA VAL A 133 -5.52 5.91 -2.14
C VAL A 133 -5.92 7.14 -1.34
N ASP A 134 -6.00 6.98 -0.03
CA ASP A 134 -6.24 8.07 0.90
C ASP A 134 -4.90 8.59 1.40
N LEU A 135 -4.65 9.87 1.16
CA LEU A 135 -3.40 10.54 1.47
C LEU A 135 -3.63 11.62 2.50
N SER A 136 -2.70 11.73 3.45
CA SER A 136 -2.50 12.95 4.23
C SER A 136 -1.21 13.63 3.80
N TYR A 137 -1.27 14.95 3.64
CA TYR A 137 -0.11 15.77 3.32
C TYR A 137 0.03 16.91 4.33
N THR A 138 1.22 17.01 4.93
CA THR A 138 1.50 17.92 6.04
C THR A 138 2.51 18.96 5.59
N HIS A 139 2.14 20.23 5.69
CA HIS A 139 3.04 21.32 5.33
C HIS A 139 4.14 21.50 6.39
N ASN A 140 5.40 21.35 5.99
CA ASN A 140 6.58 21.27 6.86
C ASN A 140 6.76 22.48 7.80
N LYS A 141 6.46 23.70 7.34
CA LYS A 141 6.57 24.93 8.18
C LYS A 141 5.37 25.17 9.10
N SER A 142 4.15 24.87 8.65
CA SER A 142 2.93 25.22 9.38
C SER A 142 2.35 24.08 10.22
N ASN A 143 2.81 22.85 9.99
CA ASN A 143 2.26 21.60 10.54
C ASN A 143 0.76 21.43 10.29
N LYS A 144 0.23 22.10 9.26
CA LYS A 144 -1.15 21.87 8.82
C LYS A 144 -1.18 20.63 7.96
N THR A 145 -2.05 19.70 8.33
CA THR A 145 -2.33 18.48 7.58
C THR A 145 -3.66 18.63 6.85
N ASN A 146 -3.65 18.29 5.57
CA ASN A 146 -4.85 18.13 4.77
C ASN A 146 -4.88 16.69 4.23
N THR A 147 -6.03 16.29 3.68
CA THR A 147 -6.22 14.96 3.12
C THR A 147 -6.76 15.04 1.70
N MET A 148 -6.44 14.05 0.88
CA MET A 148 -7.03 13.90 -0.45
C MET A 148 -7.11 12.43 -0.86
N ASN A 149 -7.95 12.14 -1.86
CA ASN A 149 -8.06 10.81 -2.43
C ASN A 149 -7.49 10.80 -3.85
N VAL A 150 -6.69 9.79 -4.17
CA VAL A 150 -6.20 9.54 -5.54
C VAL A 150 -6.81 8.25 -6.05
N LYS A 151 -7.50 8.32 -7.18
CA LYS A 151 -8.22 7.19 -7.75
C LYS A 151 -7.63 6.77 -9.08
N GLY A 152 -7.73 5.50 -9.42
CA GLY A 152 -7.29 5.03 -10.73
C GLY A 152 -7.57 3.56 -10.97
N ASN A 153 -7.00 3.08 -12.07
CA ASN A 153 -7.10 1.70 -12.52
C ASN A 153 -5.72 1.11 -12.78
N VAL A 154 -5.57 -0.19 -12.57
CA VAL A 154 -4.33 -0.94 -12.80
C VAL A 154 -4.64 -2.23 -13.57
N GLN A 155 -3.75 -2.60 -14.49
CA GLN A 155 -3.76 -3.94 -15.10
C GLN A 155 -2.53 -4.72 -14.63
N THR A 156 -2.69 -6.03 -14.41
CA THR A 156 -1.60 -6.97 -14.10
C THR A 156 -1.48 -8.05 -15.19
N ASN A 157 -0.41 -8.84 -15.17
CA ASN A 157 -0.23 -10.01 -16.04
C ASN A 157 -0.36 -11.33 -15.25
N GLU A 158 -0.12 -12.46 -15.92
CA GLU A 158 -0.14 -13.80 -15.32
C GLU A 158 0.95 -14.06 -14.26
N ASP A 159 1.95 -13.18 -14.17
CA ASP A 159 2.98 -13.19 -13.12
C ASP A 159 2.64 -12.22 -11.98
N ASP A 160 1.40 -11.76 -11.88
CA ASP A 160 0.90 -10.78 -10.90
C ASP A 160 1.60 -9.41 -10.94
N LYS A 161 2.32 -9.11 -12.02
CA LYS A 161 3.05 -7.85 -12.20
C LYS A 161 2.22 -6.81 -12.91
N LEU A 162 2.38 -5.56 -12.48
CA LEU A 162 1.70 -4.42 -13.09
C LEU A 162 2.18 -4.21 -14.53
N THR A 163 1.23 -4.00 -15.43
CA THR A 163 1.47 -3.72 -16.86
C THR A 163 1.02 -2.32 -17.26
N SER A 164 0.14 -1.69 -16.46
CA SER A 164 -0.26 -0.30 -16.61
C SER A 164 -0.85 0.26 -15.32
N ILE A 165 -0.71 1.57 -15.11
CA ILE A 165 -1.46 2.34 -14.12
C ILE A 165 -2.02 3.59 -14.80
N GLN A 166 -3.29 3.87 -14.54
CA GLN A 166 -3.95 5.07 -15.04
C GLN A 166 -4.65 5.78 -13.89
N TYR A 167 -4.16 6.97 -13.55
CA TYR A 167 -4.83 7.84 -12.61
C TYR A 167 -6.07 8.46 -13.25
N SER A 168 -7.12 8.63 -12.47
CA SER A 168 -8.31 9.38 -12.86
C SER A 168 -7.98 10.87 -12.99
N SER A 169 -8.87 11.63 -13.62
CA SER A 169 -8.74 13.07 -13.89
C SER A 169 -8.32 13.91 -12.68
N ASP A 170 -8.62 13.42 -11.47
CA ASP A 170 -8.33 14.02 -10.18
C ASP A 170 -6.81 14.13 -9.87
N PHE A 171 -5.93 13.56 -10.72
CA PHE A 171 -4.49 13.80 -10.59
C PHE A 171 -4.10 15.26 -10.85
N GLU A 172 -4.84 16.00 -11.69
CA GLU A 172 -4.63 17.45 -11.85
C GLU A 172 -5.01 18.25 -10.59
N ASP A 173 -5.91 17.71 -9.76
CA ASP A 173 -6.30 18.33 -8.51
C ASP A 173 -5.17 18.26 -7.47
N ILE A 174 -4.25 17.31 -7.59
CA ILE A 174 -3.05 17.21 -6.74
C ILE A 174 -2.17 18.44 -6.90
N ARG A 175 -1.90 18.89 -8.13
CA ARG A 175 -1.10 20.09 -8.36
C ARG A 175 -1.77 21.31 -7.73
N THR A 176 -3.08 21.43 -7.89
CA THR A 176 -3.86 22.53 -7.30
C THR A 176 -3.90 22.46 -5.77
N ALA A 177 -3.88 21.26 -5.18
CA ALA A 177 -3.92 21.05 -3.73
C ALA A 177 -2.56 21.33 -3.04
N LEU A 178 -1.46 21.26 -3.80
CA LEU A 178 -0.09 21.46 -3.32
C LEU A 178 0.48 22.86 -3.65
N GLU A 179 -0.13 23.62 -4.57
CA GLU A 179 0.15 25.04 -4.86
C GLU A 179 -0.47 26.00 -3.82
#